data_AF-A0A662S2C7-F1
#
_entry.id   AF-A0A662S2C7-F1
#
_cell.length_a   1.000
_cell.length_b   1.000
_cell.length_c   1.000
_cell.angle_alpha   90.00
_cell.angle_beta   90.00
_cell.angle_gamma   90.00
#
_symmetry.space_group_name_H-M   'P 1'
#
loop_
_entity.id
_entity.type
_entity.pdbx_description
1 polymer ?
#
loop_
_entity_poly.entity_id
_entity_poly.type
_entity_poly.pdbx_seq_one_letter_code
_entity_poly.pdbx_strand_id
1 'polypeptide(L)'
;MQSLRYTQPNSFGIVMPESYSNLPEKIYEEVTEAVNMAADVYRRMVALGVKKEDACYILPQGTKINLTYETNMQQLRHIISQRIAPGAHWEIRDVMEQVVSTCKKMDYIKDII
;
A
#
# COMPACT_ATOMS: atom_id res chain seq x y z
N MET A 1 3.37 3.45 11.97
CA MET A 1 3.07 2.32 11.08
C MET A 1 1.81 1.62 11.58
N GLN A 2 0.81 1.45 10.71
CA GLN A 2 -0.37 0.64 11.00
C GLN A 2 -0.01 -0.84 10.88
N SER A 3 -0.22 -1.60 11.95
CA SER A 3 0.03 -3.05 11.99
C SER A 3 -1.29 -3.79 11.88
N LEU A 4 -1.42 -4.66 10.88
CA LEU A 4 -2.59 -5.54 10.72
C LEU A 4 -2.75 -6.54 11.88
N ARG A 5 -1.69 -6.76 12.68
CA ARG A 5 -1.72 -7.56 13.90
C ARG A 5 -2.49 -6.88 15.05
N TYR A 6 -2.56 -5.55 15.08
CA TYR A 6 -3.10 -4.80 16.21
C TYR A 6 -4.33 -3.96 15.83
N THR A 7 -4.32 -3.39 14.62
CA THR A 7 -5.35 -2.47 14.14
C THR A 7 -6.30 -3.19 13.19
N GLN A 8 -7.60 -2.98 13.35
CA GLN A 8 -8.56 -3.31 12.29
C GLN A 8 -8.50 -2.21 11.22
N PRO A 9 -8.36 -2.54 9.92
CA PRO A 9 -8.49 -1.55 8.87
C PRO A 9 -9.90 -0.94 8.92
N ASN A 10 -10.01 0.38 9.10
CA ASN A 10 -11.31 1.08 9.08
C ASN A 10 -12.03 0.93 7.73
N SER A 11 -11.26 0.70 6.66
CA SER A 11 -11.75 0.19 5.37
C SER A 11 -10.73 -0.82 4.85
N PHE A 12 -11.20 -1.96 4.34
CA PHE A 12 -10.38 -2.88 3.56
C PHE A 12 -10.27 -2.31 2.14
N GLY A 13 -9.63 -1.15 2.01
CA GLY A 13 -9.28 -0.62 0.70
C GLY A 13 -8.18 -1.48 0.10
N ILE A 14 -8.31 -1.84 -1.17
CA ILE A 14 -7.25 -2.48 -1.93
C ILE A 14 -6.61 -1.46 -2.88
N VAL A 15 -5.29 -1.54 -3.04
CA VAL A 15 -4.56 -0.85 -4.11
C VAL A 15 -4.74 -1.68 -5.37
N MET A 16 -5.44 -1.13 -6.36
CA MET A 16 -5.62 -1.76 -7.67
C MET A 16 -4.54 -1.23 -8.62
N PRO A 17 -3.74 -2.11 -9.26
CA PRO A 17 -2.82 -1.72 -10.31
C PRO A 17 -3.55 -1.15 -11.53
N GLU A 18 -2.89 -0.27 -12.30
CA GLU A 18 -3.45 0.25 -13.55
C GLU A 18 -3.80 -0.86 -14.55
N SER A 19 -3.09 -2.00 -14.50
CA SER A 19 -3.40 -3.16 -15.34
C SER A 19 -4.80 -3.72 -15.10
N TYR A 20 -5.42 -3.43 -13.96
CA TYR A 20 -6.79 -3.88 -13.66
C TYR A 20 -7.84 -3.11 -14.47
N SER A 21 -7.54 -1.88 -14.90
CA SER A 21 -8.45 -1.07 -15.73
C SER A 21 -8.70 -1.67 -17.10
N ASN A 22 -7.79 -2.54 -17.57
CA ASN A 22 -7.91 -3.24 -18.85
C ASN A 22 -8.53 -4.63 -18.73
N LEU A 23 -8.91 -5.05 -17.52
CA LEU A 23 -9.55 -6.34 -17.32
C LEU A 23 -10.99 -6.32 -17.87
N PRO A 24 -11.49 -7.45 -18.39
CA PRO A 24 -12.91 -7.60 -18.65
C PRO A 24 -13.71 -7.33 -17.37
N GLU A 25 -14.84 -6.63 -17.49
CA GLU A 25 -15.70 -6.22 -16.36
C GLU A 25 -15.99 -7.37 -15.40
N LYS A 26 -16.34 -8.55 -15.94
CA LYS A 26 -16.59 -9.76 -15.16
C LYS A 26 -15.40 -10.16 -14.27
N ILE A 27 -14.17 -10.09 -14.78
CA ILE A 27 -12.97 -10.45 -13.99
C ILE A 27 -12.72 -9.39 -12.91
N TYR A 28 -12.97 -8.11 -13.22
CA TYR A 28 -12.86 -7.04 -12.24
C TYR A 28 -13.86 -7.22 -11.08
N GLU A 29 -15.09 -7.64 -11.38
CA GLU A 29 -16.09 -8.02 -10.39
C GLU A 29 -15.63 -9.21 -9.53
N GLU A 30 -15.16 -10.29 -10.15
CA GLU A 30 -14.64 -11.47 -9.42
C GLU A 30 -13.49 -11.11 -8.47
N VAL A 31 -12.57 -10.24 -8.90
CA VAL A 31 -11.48 -9.73 -8.05
C VAL A 31 -12.05 -8.93 -6.87
N THR A 32 -13.01 -8.04 -7.12
CA THR A 32 -13.63 -7.22 -6.09
C THR A 32 -14.38 -8.07 -5.07
N GLU A 33 -15.11 -9.08 -5.52
CA GLU A 33 -15.79 -10.06 -4.67
C GLU A 33 -14.81 -10.86 -3.82
N ALA A 34 -13.70 -11.33 -4.41
CA ALA A 34 -12.68 -12.09 -3.68
C ALA A 34 -12.07 -11.27 -2.54
N VAL A 35 -11.81 -9.98 -2.78
CA VAL A 35 -11.28 -9.05 -1.76
C VAL A 35 -12.30 -8.85 -0.63
N ASN A 36 -13.57 -8.61 -0.98
CA ASN A 36 -14.63 -8.44 0.00
C ASN A 36 -14.85 -9.70 0.84
N MET A 37 -14.83 -10.87 0.19
CA MET A 37 -14.96 -12.15 0.86
C MET A 37 -13.80 -12.41 1.83
N ALA A 38 -12.56 -12.10 1.44
CA ALA A 38 -11.40 -12.21 2.33
C ALA A 38 -11.56 -11.30 3.57
N ALA A 39 -12.03 -10.07 3.38
CA ALA A 39 -12.31 -9.14 4.48
C ALA A 39 -13.43 -9.65 5.40
N ASP A 40 -14.49 -10.24 4.85
CA ASP A 40 -15.59 -10.83 5.62
C ASP A 40 -15.14 -12.06 6.43
N VAL A 41 -14.35 -12.94 5.81
CA VAL A 41 -13.76 -14.10 6.50
C VAL A 41 -12.85 -13.62 7.63
N TYR A 42 -11.99 -12.62 7.38
CA TYR A 42 -11.17 -12.00 8.42
C TYR A 42 -12.01 -11.51 9.62
N ARG A 43 -13.08 -10.75 9.35
CA ARG A 43 -13.97 -10.22 10.40
C ARG A 43 -14.60 -11.34 11.24
N ARG A 44 -15.07 -12.40 10.58
CA ARG A 44 -15.66 -13.56 11.26
C ARG A 44 -14.64 -14.35 12.08
N MET A 45 -13.43 -14.55 11.56
CA MET A 45 -12.34 -15.21 12.30
C MET A 45 -12.02 -14.46 13.59
N VAL A 46 -11.87 -13.13 13.51
CA VAL A 46 -11.63 -12.28 14.68
C VAL A 46 -12.80 -12.34 15.67
N ALA A 47 -14.04 -12.34 15.19
CA ALA A 47 -15.24 -12.47 16.04
C ALA A 47 -15.31 -13.82 16.78
N LEU A 48 -14.76 -14.89 16.19
CA LEU A 48 -14.65 -16.22 16.80
C LEU A 48 -13.47 -16.36 17.77
N GLY A 49 -12.70 -15.28 17.99
CA GLY A 49 -11.57 -15.27 18.92
C GLY A 49 -10.22 -15.63 18.30
N VAL A 50 -10.13 -15.79 16.98
CA VAL A 50 -8.82 -15.92 16.31
C VAL A 50 -8.05 -14.62 16.48
N LYS A 51 -6.77 -14.73 16.84
CA LYS A 51 -5.91 -13.55 16.99
C LYS A 51 -5.79 -12.83 15.66
N LYS A 52 -5.80 -11.49 15.70
CA LYS A 52 -5.67 -10.65 14.51
C LYS A 52 -4.40 -10.93 13.70
N GLU A 53 -3.31 -11.32 14.38
CA GLU A 53 -2.05 -11.70 13.76
C GLU A 53 -2.14 -12.95 12.89
N ASP A 54 -3.01 -13.90 13.23
CA ASP A 54 -3.24 -15.10 12.43
C ASP A 54 -4.32 -14.84 11.38
N ALA A 55 -5.37 -14.10 11.75
CA ALA A 55 -6.45 -13.77 10.84
C ALA A 55 -5.99 -12.93 9.64
N CYS A 56 -5.00 -12.05 9.80
CA CYS A 56 -4.57 -11.16 8.72
C CYS A 56 -3.91 -11.89 7.53
N TYR A 57 -3.58 -13.18 7.66
CA TYR A 57 -3.00 -13.99 6.58
C TYR A 57 -3.97 -14.21 5.41
N ILE A 58 -5.28 -14.09 5.63
CA ILE A 58 -6.28 -14.21 4.55
C ILE A 58 -6.39 -12.94 3.70
N LEU A 59 -5.89 -11.81 4.19
CA LEU A 59 -6.01 -10.53 3.51
C LEU A 59 -5.09 -10.47 2.28
N PRO A 60 -5.54 -9.87 1.17
CA PRO A 60 -4.72 -9.76 -0.04
C PRO A 60 -3.53 -8.83 0.19
N GLN A 61 -2.45 -9.05 -0.57
CA GLN A 61 -1.22 -8.23 -0.48
C GLN A 61 -1.47 -6.75 -0.83
N GLY A 62 -2.46 -6.46 -1.66
CA GLY A 62 -2.86 -5.08 -2.00
C GLY A 62 -3.63 -4.36 -0.89
N THR A 63 -3.81 -4.96 0.29
CA THR A 63 -4.53 -4.30 1.40
C THR A 63 -3.82 -3.01 1.79
N LYS A 64 -4.55 -1.89 1.74
CA LYS A 64 -4.03 -0.57 2.12
C LYS A 64 -3.65 -0.54 3.59
N ILE A 65 -2.46 -0.02 3.85
CA ILE A 65 -1.95 0.25 5.19
C ILE A 65 -1.42 1.67 5.27
N ASN A 66 -1.54 2.29 6.44
CA ASN A 66 -0.91 3.58 6.70
C ASN A 66 0.53 3.38 7.18
N LEU A 67 1.48 3.98 6.47
CA LEU A 67 2.89 4.00 6.85
C LEU A 67 3.33 5.43 7.18
N THR A 68 3.99 5.58 8.32
CA THR A 68 4.68 6.80 8.71
C THR A 68 6.13 6.41 8.92
N TYR A 69 7.04 7.15 8.32
CA TYR A 69 8.47 6.94 8.44
C TYR A 69 9.16 8.30 8.60
N GLU A 70 10.32 8.28 9.24
CA GLU A 70 11.21 9.42 9.38
C GLU A 70 12.57 9.03 8.80
N THR A 71 13.24 9.98 8.16
CA THR A 71 14.55 9.75 7.56
C THR A 71 15.31 11.07 7.48
N ASN A 72 16.64 10.99 7.46
CA ASN A 72 17.46 12.15 7.16
C ASN A 72 17.55 12.37 5.64
N MET A 73 18.05 13.53 5.23
CA MET A 73 18.11 13.92 3.82
C MET A 73 19.03 13.04 2.98
N GLN A 74 20.14 12.55 3.54
CA GLN A 74 21.09 11.71 2.83
C GLN A 74 20.47 10.33 2.52
N GLN A 75 19.79 9.74 3.49
CA GLN A 75 19.04 8.50 3.33
C GLN A 75 17.85 8.69 2.39
N LEU A 76 17.12 9.79 2.51
CA LEU A 76 16.01 10.10 1.61
C LEU A 76 16.47 10.12 0.14
N ARG A 77 17.60 10.79 -0.14
CA ARG A 77 18.18 10.82 -1.50
C ARG A 77 18.54 9.41 -2.01
N HIS A 78 19.09 8.57 -1.14
CA HIS A 78 19.39 7.18 -1.47
C HIS A 78 18.13 6.34 -1.72
N ILE A 79 17.10 6.49 -0.89
CA ILE A 79 15.81 5.81 -1.07
C ILE A 79 15.20 6.22 -2.41
N ILE A 80 15.14 7.52 -2.70
CA ILE A 80 14.61 8.06 -3.95
C ILE A 80 15.34 7.46 -5.16
N SER A 81 16.68 7.43 -5.15
CA SER A 81 17.46 6.91 -6.29
C SER A 81 17.21 5.42 -6.56
N GLN A 82 17.00 4.61 -5.50
CA GLN A 82 16.70 3.19 -5.65
C GLN A 82 15.25 2.91 -6.04
N ARG A 83 14.31 3.76 -5.59
CA ARG A 83 12.88 3.50 -5.73
C ARG A 83 12.21 4.19 -6.93
N ILE A 84 12.87 5.17 -7.55
CA ILE A 84 12.44 5.74 -8.84
C ILE A 84 13.01 4.96 -10.04
N ALA A 85 14.00 4.09 -9.83
CA ALA A 85 14.65 3.32 -10.88
C ALA A 85 13.63 2.60 -11.81
N PRO A 86 13.93 2.46 -13.12
CA PRO A 86 13.01 1.82 -14.07
C PRO A 86 12.59 0.38 -13.72
N GLY A 87 13.41 -0.34 -12.94
CA GLY A 87 13.10 -1.68 -12.44
C GLY A 87 12.31 -1.72 -11.11
N ALA A 88 12.05 -0.58 -10.47
CA ALA A 88 11.26 -0.54 -9.24
C ALA A 88 9.78 -0.83 -9.52
N HIS A 89 9.08 -1.40 -8.53
CA HIS A 89 7.63 -1.62 -8.61
C HIS A 89 6.90 -0.27 -8.78
N TRP A 90 5.85 -0.25 -9.61
CA TRP A 90 5.14 0.98 -9.97
C TRP A 90 4.63 1.73 -8.74
N GLU A 91 4.03 1.03 -7.77
CA GLU A 91 3.43 1.68 -6.59
C GLU A 91 4.46 2.44 -5.73
N ILE A 92 5.66 1.88 -5.53
CA ILE A 92 6.71 2.56 -4.75
C ILE A 92 7.35 3.71 -5.55
N ARG A 93 7.37 3.61 -6.88
CA ARG A 93 7.83 4.70 -7.75
C ARG A 93 6.88 5.89 -7.63
N ASP A 94 5.58 5.67 -7.76
CA ASP A 94 4.56 6.72 -7.67
C ASP A 94 4.59 7.43 -6.30
N VAL A 95 4.76 6.65 -5.22
CA VAL A 95 4.93 7.20 -3.87
C VAL A 95 6.17 8.11 -3.81
N MET A 96 7.30 7.69 -4.39
CA MET A 96 8.54 8.47 -4.33
C MET A 96 8.51 9.71 -5.22
N GLU A 97 7.83 9.66 -6.35
CA GLU A 97 7.59 10.83 -7.21
C GLU A 97 6.76 11.90 -6.47
N GLN A 98 5.74 11.49 -5.71
CA GLN A 98 4.97 12.40 -4.86
C GLN A 98 5.82 13.00 -3.73
N VAL A 99 6.71 12.21 -3.13
CA VAL A 99 7.67 12.70 -2.13
C VAL A 99 8.60 13.75 -2.74
N VAL A 100 9.20 13.47 -3.91
CA VAL A 100 10.06 14.43 -4.63
C VAL A 100 9.30 15.72 -4.96
N SER A 101 8.07 15.62 -5.45
CA SER A 101 7.21 16.78 -5.74
C SER A 101 6.96 17.62 -4.48
N THR A 102 6.68 16.98 -3.35
CA THR A 102 6.46 17.64 -2.06
C THR A 102 7.72 18.33 -1.56
N CYS A 103 8.88 17.65 -1.62
CA CYS A 103 10.16 18.23 -1.22
C CYS A 103 10.55 19.45 -2.07
N LYS A 104 10.28 19.43 -3.39
CA LYS A 104 10.52 20.57 -4.28
C LYS A 104 9.66 21.78 -3.91
N LYS A 105 8.40 21.58 -3.51
CA LYS A 105 7.49 22.66 -3.09
C LYS A 105 7.92 23.34 -1.78
N MET A 106 8.56 22.61 -0.89
CA MET A 106 8.97 23.12 0.42
C MET A 106 10.32 23.87 0.38
N ASP A 107 10.90 24.09 -0.81
CA ASP A 107 12.17 24.82 -1.06
C ASP A 107 13.41 24.25 -0.32
N TYR A 108 13.28 23.09 0.31
CA TYR A 108 14.38 22.41 1.00
C TYR A 108 15.43 21.87 0.02
N ILE A 109 15.12 21.79 -1.29
CA ILE A 109 15.92 21.03 -2.23
C ILE A 109 15.80 21.55 -3.67
N LYS A 110 16.77 22.36 -4.11
CA LYS A 110 16.91 22.78 -5.52
C LYS A 110 17.58 21.71 -6.40
N ASP A 111 18.33 20.78 -5.78
CA ASP A 111 19.20 19.81 -6.49
C ASP A 111 18.95 18.34 -6.09
N ILE A 112 17.70 17.86 -6.19
CA ILE A 112 17.46 16.41 -6.21
C ILE A 112 17.21 15.94 -7.63
N ILE A 113 18.20 15.16 -8.07
CA ILE A 113 18.44 14.56 -9.38
C ILE A 113 19.09 15.55 -10.34
#